data_AF-A0A371R382-F1
#
_entry.id   AF-A0A371R382-F1
#
_cell.length_a   1.000
_cell.length_b   1.000
_cell.length_c   1.000
_cell.angle_alpha   90.00
_cell.angle_beta   90.00
_cell.angle_gamma   90.00
#
_symmetry.space_group_name_H-M   'P 1'
#
loop_
_entity.id
_entity.type
_entity.pdbx_description
1 polymer ?
#
loop_
_entity_poly.entity_id
_entity_poly.type
_entity_poly.pdbx_seq_one_letter_code
_entity_poly.pdbx_strand_id
1 'polypeptide(L)'
;MYAVARLHGYREETGFKAWVGVDLAKALGIRVGDGVRVESKSGVSSARVAGVSEEIRAGVLLTLDVYMAVSGFRTVLLKKLNRVYEAESAAIGIESMRVLDAEQLMRLINIVVAYRVPVFTNFTGFLQTDDGAWVKLIIKGVSPREPAYLSKETKIWIR
;
A
#
# COMPACT_ATOMS: atom_id res chain seq x y z
N MET A 1 -7.73 -13.63 -8.99
CA MET A 1 -8.31 -12.91 -10.14
C MET A 1 -7.88 -11.45 -10.08
N TYR A 2 -7.52 -10.86 -11.22
CA TYR A 2 -7.20 -9.44 -11.37
C TYR A 2 -8.33 -8.76 -12.14
N ALA A 3 -8.58 -7.49 -11.85
CA ALA A 3 -9.37 -6.61 -12.73
C ALA A 3 -8.50 -5.43 -13.19
N VAL A 4 -8.72 -4.98 -14.42
CA VAL A 4 -8.19 -3.70 -14.89
C VAL A 4 -9.12 -2.61 -14.38
N ALA A 5 -8.56 -1.61 -13.72
CA ALA A 5 -9.28 -0.50 -13.11
C ALA A 5 -8.72 0.83 -13.64
N ARG A 6 -9.58 1.81 -13.88
CA ARG A 6 -9.15 3.20 -14.11
C ARG A 6 -8.60 3.77 -12.80
N LEU A 7 -7.43 4.39 -12.87
CA LEU A 7 -6.92 5.22 -11.78
C LEU A 7 -7.60 6.59 -11.86
N HIS A 8 -8.62 6.83 -11.03
CA HIS A 8 -9.41 8.06 -11.08
C HIS A 8 -8.68 9.27 -10.50
N GLY A 9 -7.71 9.04 -9.62
CA GLY A 9 -6.91 10.09 -9.00
C GLY A 9 -6.53 9.70 -7.58
N TYR A 10 -6.35 10.72 -6.75
CA TYR A 10 -6.02 10.55 -5.35
C TYR A 10 -6.84 11.46 -4.44
N ARG A 11 -6.91 11.11 -3.16
CA ARG A 11 -7.29 12.02 -2.08
C ARG A 11 -6.02 12.55 -1.42
N GLU A 12 -6.03 13.83 -1.08
CA GLU A 12 -4.94 14.51 -0.33
C GLU A 12 -4.94 14.09 1.15
N GLU A 13 -4.82 12.78 1.38
CA GLU A 13 -4.66 12.17 2.69
C GLU A 13 -3.68 10.99 2.60
N THR A 14 -3.19 10.55 3.75
CA THR A 14 -2.39 9.31 3.89
C THR A 14 -3.20 8.24 4.62
N GLY A 15 -2.72 7.01 4.58
CA GLY A 15 -3.32 5.89 5.30
C GLY A 15 -3.44 4.60 4.52
N PHE A 16 -2.81 4.53 3.34
CA PHE A 16 -2.88 3.38 2.44
C PHE A 16 -4.32 2.94 2.18
N LYS A 17 -5.19 3.86 1.77
CA LYS A 17 -6.62 3.59 1.55
C LYS A 17 -6.99 3.60 0.07
N ALA A 18 -8.03 2.85 -0.25
CA ALA A 18 -8.64 2.82 -1.56
C ALA A 18 -10.17 2.97 -1.48
N TRP A 19 -10.74 3.71 -2.43
CA TRP A 19 -12.17 3.71 -2.74
C TRP A 19 -12.36 3.03 -4.09
N VAL A 20 -13.13 1.95 -4.11
CA VAL A 20 -13.29 1.08 -5.27
C VAL A 20 -14.67 1.28 -5.87
N GLY A 21 -14.75 1.30 -7.21
CA GLY A 21 -16.02 1.30 -7.93
C GLY A 21 -16.91 0.11 -7.56
N VAL A 22 -18.22 0.35 -7.43
CA VAL A 22 -19.20 -0.70 -7.08
C VAL A 22 -19.18 -1.91 -8.01
N ASP A 23 -18.91 -1.68 -9.30
CA ASP A 23 -18.78 -2.71 -10.34
C ASP A 23 -17.56 -3.60 -10.12
N LEU A 24 -16.39 -2.99 -9.89
CA LEU A 24 -15.16 -3.72 -9.54
C LEU A 24 -15.29 -4.44 -8.21
N ALA A 25 -15.94 -3.80 -7.23
CA ALA A 25 -16.13 -4.38 -5.91
C ALA A 25 -16.99 -5.64 -5.98
N LYS A 26 -18.10 -5.61 -6.74
CA LYS A 26 -18.94 -6.77 -7.02
C LYS A 26 -18.17 -7.86 -7.76
N ALA A 27 -17.45 -7.50 -8.83
CA ALA A 27 -16.72 -8.47 -9.65
C ALA A 27 -15.59 -9.20 -8.90
N LEU A 28 -14.88 -8.49 -8.01
CA LEU A 28 -13.77 -9.04 -7.24
C LEU A 28 -14.17 -9.51 -5.82
N GLY A 29 -15.45 -9.36 -5.45
CA GLY A 29 -15.95 -9.66 -4.11
C GLY A 29 -15.29 -8.82 -3.01
N ILE A 30 -14.92 -7.57 -3.32
CA ILE A 30 -14.28 -6.62 -2.40
C ILE A 30 -15.33 -5.97 -1.48
N ARG A 31 -14.98 -5.81 -0.21
CA ARG A 31 -15.75 -5.12 0.82
C ARG A 31 -14.90 -4.07 1.52
N VAL A 32 -15.56 -3.15 2.22
CA VAL A 32 -14.87 -2.21 3.12
C VAL A 32 -14.08 -3.00 4.16
N GLY A 33 -12.84 -2.59 4.40
CA GLY A 33 -11.90 -3.29 5.27
C GLY A 33 -11.17 -4.45 4.62
N ASP A 34 -11.35 -4.75 3.33
CA ASP A 34 -10.49 -5.70 2.64
C ASP A 34 -9.13 -5.09 2.31
N GLY A 35 -8.10 -5.94 2.20
CA GLY A 35 -6.82 -5.57 1.60
C GLY A 35 -6.87 -5.76 0.08
N VAL A 36 -6.31 -4.82 -0.67
CA VAL A 36 -6.17 -4.91 -2.12
C VAL A 36 -4.74 -4.65 -2.53
N ARG A 37 -4.26 -5.38 -3.52
CA ARG A 37 -3.01 -5.13 -4.23
C ARG A 37 -3.31 -4.29 -5.46
N VAL A 38 -2.52 -3.24 -5.65
CA VAL A 38 -2.65 -2.28 -6.74
C VAL A 38 -1.34 -2.28 -7.51
N GLU A 39 -1.42 -2.54 -8.81
CA GLU A 39 -0.25 -2.71 -9.67
C GLU A 39 -0.37 -1.83 -10.91
N SER A 40 0.73 -1.21 -11.31
CA SER A 40 0.87 -0.58 -12.62
C SER A 40 2.24 -0.93 -13.20
N LYS A 41 2.55 -0.41 -14.38
CA LYS A 41 3.90 -0.56 -14.94
C LYS A 41 4.96 0.24 -14.18
N SER A 42 4.58 1.25 -13.39
CA SER A 42 5.53 2.06 -12.61
C SER A 42 5.87 1.44 -11.26
N GLY A 43 4.97 0.62 -10.69
CA GLY A 43 5.21 -0.01 -9.41
C GLY A 43 4.03 -0.80 -8.90
N VAL A 44 4.20 -1.33 -7.69
CA VAL A 44 3.20 -2.13 -6.99
C VAL A 44 3.07 -1.67 -5.55
N SER A 45 1.83 -1.56 -5.09
CA SER A 45 1.51 -1.18 -3.72
C SER A 45 0.29 -1.96 -3.23
N SER A 46 -0.19 -1.61 -2.04
CA SER A 46 -1.40 -2.15 -1.47
C SER A 46 -2.17 -1.08 -0.71
N ALA A 47 -3.46 -1.34 -0.53
CA ALA A 47 -4.34 -0.46 0.21
C ALA A 47 -5.39 -1.26 0.98
N ARG A 48 -5.94 -0.64 2.01
CA ARG A 48 -7.15 -1.07 2.71
C ARG A 48 -8.34 -0.36 2.08
N VAL A 49 -9.40 -1.10 1.79
CA VAL A 49 -10.59 -0.52 1.16
C VAL A 49 -11.36 0.30 2.20
N ALA A 50 -11.35 1.62 2.04
CA ALA A 50 -12.06 2.55 2.91
C ALA A 50 -13.51 2.78 2.47
N GLY A 51 -13.82 2.56 1.20
CA GLY A 51 -15.17 2.72 0.69
C GLY A 51 -15.41 2.02 -0.64
N VAL A 52 -16.68 1.78 -0.92
CA VAL A 52 -17.17 1.38 -2.25
C VAL A 52 -18.05 2.52 -2.74
N SER A 53 -17.80 3.02 -3.95
CA SER A 53 -18.48 4.20 -4.49
C SER A 53 -19.10 3.91 -5.86
N GLU A 54 -20.30 4.45 -6.09
CA GLU A 54 -20.98 4.41 -7.39
C GLU A 54 -20.45 5.49 -8.35
N GLU A 55 -19.84 6.55 -7.83
CA GLU A 55 -19.28 7.65 -8.61
C GLU A 55 -17.98 7.24 -9.34
N ILE A 56 -17.27 6.23 -8.82
CA ILE A 56 -15.98 5.75 -9.34
C ILE A 56 -16.21 4.57 -10.29
N ARG A 57 -16.84 4.82 -11.44
CA ARG A 57 -17.14 3.74 -12.39
C ARG A 57 -15.87 3.05 -12.89
N ALA A 58 -15.83 1.72 -12.81
CA ALA A 58 -14.76 0.85 -13.29
C ALA A 58 -13.36 1.29 -12.84
N GLY A 59 -13.22 1.81 -11.62
CA GLY A 59 -11.95 2.34 -11.19
C GLY A 59 -11.73 2.42 -9.68
N VAL A 60 -10.63 3.08 -9.34
CA VAL A 60 -10.16 3.23 -7.97
C VAL A 60 -9.65 4.65 -7.73
N LEU A 61 -9.96 5.19 -6.57
CA LEU A 61 -9.35 6.39 -6.00
C LEU A 61 -8.46 5.95 -4.84
N LEU A 62 -7.25 6.49 -4.76
CA LEU A 62 -6.25 6.08 -3.78
C LEU A 62 -5.89 7.23 -2.84
N THR A 63 -5.33 6.94 -1.68
CA THR A 63 -4.59 7.93 -0.92
C THR A 63 -3.25 8.24 -1.60
N LEU A 64 -2.68 9.40 -1.30
CA LEU A 64 -1.51 9.91 -2.02
C LEU A 64 -0.30 8.98 -1.93
N ASP A 65 -0.10 8.35 -0.76
CA ASP A 65 0.95 7.36 -0.45
C ASP A 65 0.94 6.11 -1.37
N VAL A 66 -0.24 5.63 -1.75
CA VAL A 66 -0.41 4.52 -2.69
C VAL A 66 -0.39 5.02 -4.12
N TYR A 67 -1.04 6.16 -4.38
CA TYR A 67 -1.11 6.76 -5.71
C TYR A 67 0.29 7.01 -6.27
N MET A 68 1.19 7.64 -5.50
CA MET A 68 2.57 7.91 -5.91
C MET A 68 3.29 6.63 -6.36
N ALA A 69 3.08 5.49 -5.69
CA ALA A 69 3.72 4.22 -6.00
C ALA A 69 3.26 3.57 -7.31
N VAL A 70 2.05 3.89 -7.79
CA VAL A 70 1.47 3.30 -9.00
C VAL A 70 1.17 4.32 -10.10
N SER A 71 1.37 5.61 -9.80
CA SER A 71 1.19 6.73 -10.71
C SER A 71 2.15 6.64 -11.89
N GLY A 72 1.69 7.11 -13.05
CA GLY A 72 2.42 7.00 -14.33
C GLY A 72 1.53 6.44 -15.45
N PHE A 73 0.44 5.76 -15.08
CA PHE A 73 -0.55 5.24 -16.01
C PHE A 73 -1.96 5.56 -15.53
N ARG A 74 -2.89 5.75 -16.47
CA ARG A 74 -4.32 5.98 -16.17
C ARG A 74 -5.06 4.71 -15.76
N THR A 75 -4.38 3.56 -15.74
CA THR A 75 -4.95 2.24 -15.46
C THR A 75 -4.04 1.47 -14.52
N VAL A 76 -4.66 0.72 -13.60
CA VAL A 76 -3.99 -0.18 -12.66
C VAL A 76 -4.65 -1.55 -12.70
N LEU A 77 -3.91 -2.58 -12.31
CA LEU A 77 -4.44 -3.90 -11.99
C LEU A 77 -4.79 -3.93 -10.51
N LEU A 78 -6.02 -4.34 -10.21
CA LEU A 78 -6.54 -4.47 -8.85
C LEU A 78 -6.78 -5.94 -8.53
N LYS A 79 -6.32 -6.38 -7.35
CA LYS A 79 -6.55 -7.74 -6.85
C LYS A 79 -6.91 -7.70 -5.38
N LYS A 80 -8.01 -8.38 -5.02
CA LYS A 80 -8.35 -8.64 -3.61
C LYS A 80 -7.31 -9.57 -2.96
N LEU A 81 -6.89 -9.22 -1.75
CA LEU A 81 -6.04 -10.05 -0.90
C LEU A 81 -6.94 -10.86 0.04
N ASN A 82 -7.17 -12.13 -0.29
CA ASN A 82 -8.09 -13.00 0.46
C ASN A 82 -7.56 -13.38 1.85
N ARG A 83 -6.24 -13.45 2.00
CA ARG A 83 -5.57 -13.78 3.26
C ARG A 83 -4.30 -12.96 3.37
N VAL A 84 -4.05 -12.43 4.55
CA VAL A 84 -2.84 -11.70 4.92
C VAL A 84 -2.34 -12.31 6.22
N TYR A 85 -1.04 -12.62 6.28
CA TYR A 85 -0.40 -13.28 7.42
C TYR A 85 0.22 -12.25 8.38
N GLU A 86 0.80 -12.68 9.50
CA GLU A 86 1.69 -11.84 10.30
C GLU A 86 3.14 -12.14 9.89
N ALA A 87 3.94 -11.10 9.72
CA ALA A 87 5.35 -11.25 9.39
C ALA A 87 6.18 -11.50 10.65
N GLU A 88 7.06 -12.50 10.61
CA GLU A 88 8.08 -12.69 11.64
C GLU A 88 9.29 -11.78 11.37
N SER A 89 9.60 -11.56 10.09
CA SER A 89 10.63 -10.61 9.69
C SER A 89 10.35 -9.99 8.33
N ALA A 90 10.88 -8.78 8.12
CA ALA A 90 10.83 -8.08 6.86
C ALA A 90 12.16 -7.37 6.56
N ALA A 91 12.59 -7.43 5.30
CA ALA A 91 13.70 -6.64 4.79
C ALA A 91 13.15 -5.42 4.05
N ILE A 92 13.58 -4.23 4.46
CA ILE A 92 13.04 -2.95 3.99
C ILE A 92 14.17 -2.09 3.46
N GLY A 93 14.01 -1.60 2.24
CA GLY A 93 14.84 -0.54 1.67
C GLY A 93 14.14 0.80 1.74
N ILE A 94 14.93 1.85 1.96
CA ILE A 94 14.45 3.22 2.13
C ILE A 94 15.18 4.12 1.14
N GLU A 95 14.40 4.87 0.36
CA GLU A 95 14.90 5.90 -0.55
C GLU A 95 14.38 7.27 -0.05
N SER A 96 15.31 8.13 0.34
CA SER A 96 15.04 9.47 0.88
C SER A 96 16.06 10.46 0.35
N MET A 97 15.67 11.72 0.16
CA MET A 97 16.60 12.80 -0.26
C MET A 97 17.60 13.17 0.84
N ARG A 98 17.29 12.84 2.10
CA ARG A 98 18.16 13.07 3.25
C ARG A 98 18.38 11.79 4.04
N VAL A 99 19.44 11.78 4.83
CA VAL A 99 19.69 10.73 5.81
C VAL A 99 18.62 10.81 6.90
N LEU A 100 18.00 9.67 7.21
CA LEU A 100 17.08 9.52 8.33
C LEU A 100 17.84 8.87 9.48
N ASP A 101 17.62 9.37 10.69
CA ASP A 101 18.10 8.67 11.88
C ASP A 101 17.23 7.44 12.21
N ALA A 102 17.70 6.64 13.16
CA ALA A 102 17.01 5.40 13.55
C ALA A 102 15.62 5.67 14.15
N GLU A 103 15.43 6.77 14.86
CA GLU A 103 14.16 7.10 15.52
C GLU A 103 13.09 7.51 14.50
N GLN A 104 13.48 8.37 13.56
CA GLN A 104 12.65 8.77 12.41
C GLN A 104 12.25 7.54 11.58
N LEU A 105 13.19 6.66 11.29
CA LEU A 105 12.91 5.44 10.54
C LEU A 105 11.92 4.53 11.28
N MET A 106 12.10 4.35 12.59
CA MET A 106 11.18 3.56 13.40
C MET A 106 9.79 4.19 13.48
N ARG A 107 9.68 5.53 13.54
CA ARG A 107 8.39 6.24 13.43
C ARG A 107 7.68 5.91 12.11
N LEU A 108 8.40 5.98 11.00
CA LEU A 108 7.85 5.67 9.67
C LEU A 108 7.38 4.21 9.58
N ILE A 109 8.16 3.25 10.08
CA ILE A 109 7.76 1.83 10.10
C ILE A 109 6.52 1.63 10.97
N ASN A 110 6.44 2.30 12.11
CA ASN A 110 5.28 2.22 13.01
C ASN A 110 4.00 2.72 12.35
N ILE A 111 4.07 3.66 11.40
CA ILE A 111 2.91 4.08 10.59
C ILE A 111 2.37 2.91 9.75
N VAL A 112 3.26 2.15 9.12
CA VAL A 112 2.88 0.96 8.32
C VAL A 112 2.22 -0.10 9.20
N VAL A 113 2.75 -0.33 10.40
CA VAL A 113 2.18 -1.22 11.42
C VAL A 113 0.80 -0.73 11.85
N ALA A 114 0.67 0.56 12.19
CA ALA A 114 -0.57 1.15 12.70
C ALA A 114 -1.71 1.08 11.68
N TYR A 115 -1.43 1.33 10.40
CA TYR A 115 -2.42 1.24 9.33
C TYR A 115 -2.73 -0.18 8.89
N ARG A 116 -2.02 -1.19 9.43
CA ARG A 116 -2.11 -2.60 9.02
C ARG A 116 -2.07 -2.71 7.49
N VAL A 117 -1.01 -2.18 6.89
CA VAL A 117 -0.82 -2.25 5.44
C VAL A 117 -0.36 -3.66 5.07
N PRO A 118 -1.05 -4.36 4.14
CA PRO A 118 -0.56 -5.64 3.64
C PRO A 118 0.70 -5.45 2.80
N VAL A 119 1.85 -5.90 3.28
CA VAL A 119 3.13 -5.82 2.57
C VAL A 119 3.50 -7.15 1.93
N PHE A 120 4.34 -7.09 0.90
CA PHE A 120 4.86 -8.25 0.15
C PHE A 120 6.11 -7.82 -0.60
N THR A 121 6.86 -8.78 -1.14
CA THR A 121 8.09 -8.51 -1.88
C THR A 121 7.84 -7.58 -3.08
N ASN A 122 8.68 -6.54 -3.22
CA ASN A 122 8.57 -5.43 -4.17
C ASN A 122 7.45 -4.41 -3.90
N PHE A 123 6.70 -4.54 -2.80
CA PHE A 123 5.79 -3.48 -2.37
C PHE A 123 6.54 -2.15 -2.29
N THR A 124 5.93 -1.11 -2.84
CA THR A 124 6.37 0.28 -2.74
C THR A 124 5.29 1.08 -2.04
N GLY A 125 5.67 1.84 -1.03
CA GLY A 125 4.81 2.79 -0.33
C GLY A 125 5.55 4.09 -0.08
N PHE A 126 4.81 5.19 0.01
CA PHE A 126 5.37 6.47 0.40
C PHE A 126 4.90 6.83 1.79
N LEU A 127 5.82 7.30 2.62
CA LEU A 127 5.55 7.72 3.99
C LEU A 127 5.99 9.17 4.14
N GLN A 128 5.22 9.94 4.88
CA GLN A 128 5.53 11.34 5.14
C GLN A 128 6.22 11.46 6.50
N THR A 129 7.34 12.17 6.54
CA THR A 129 8.02 12.53 7.80
C THR A 129 7.30 13.68 8.49
N ASP A 130 7.64 13.93 9.77
CA ASP A 130 7.00 14.95 10.60
C ASP A 130 7.12 16.38 10.02
N ASP A 131 8.13 16.64 9.21
CA ASP A 131 8.36 17.91 8.49
C ASP A 131 7.80 17.92 7.06
N GLY A 132 7.00 16.93 6.69
CA GLY A 132 6.26 16.90 5.43
C GLY A 132 7.02 16.30 4.24
N ALA A 133 8.28 15.89 4.39
CA ALA A 133 9.04 15.26 3.31
C ALA A 133 8.57 13.83 3.02
N TRP A 134 8.62 13.43 1.74
CA TRP A 134 8.24 12.08 1.32
C TRP A 134 9.44 11.15 1.30
N VAL A 135 9.25 9.98 1.91
CA VAL A 135 10.20 8.88 1.95
C VAL A 135 9.59 7.68 1.25
N LYS A 136 10.33 7.09 0.32
CA LYS A 136 9.89 5.89 -0.38
C LYS A 136 10.40 4.66 0.36
N LEU A 137 9.46 3.79 0.72
CA LEU A 137 9.69 2.51 1.36
C LEU A 137 9.51 1.39 0.33
N ILE A 138 10.47 0.48 0.27
CA ILE A 138 10.44 -0.69 -0.60
C ILE A 138 10.63 -1.96 0.23
N ILE A 139 9.69 -2.89 0.14
CA ILE A 139 9.83 -4.19 0.80
C ILE A 139 10.67 -5.11 -0.08
N LYS A 140 11.86 -5.47 0.41
CA LYS A 140 12.79 -6.36 -0.30
C LYS A 140 12.52 -7.83 -0.02
N GLY A 141 11.81 -8.15 1.05
CA GLY A 141 11.36 -9.51 1.36
C GLY A 141 10.57 -9.57 2.65
N VAL A 142 9.70 -10.58 2.76
CA VAL A 142 8.86 -10.85 3.94
C VAL A 142 8.89 -12.35 4.24
N SER A 143 9.00 -12.71 5.51
CA SER A 143 9.05 -14.11 5.96
C SER A 143 8.05 -14.35 7.11
N PRO A 144 7.42 -15.53 7.20
CA PRO A 144 7.60 -16.71 6.34
C PRO A 144 6.68 -16.76 5.11
N ARG A 145 5.66 -15.90 5.06
CA ARG A 145 4.64 -15.90 4.01
C ARG A 145 4.27 -14.47 3.63
N GLU A 146 3.83 -14.30 2.40
CA GLU A 146 3.32 -13.03 1.87
C GLU A 146 1.92 -13.23 1.23
N PRO A 147 1.09 -12.17 1.16
CA PRO A 147 1.27 -10.87 1.80
C PRO A 147 1.12 -10.97 3.32
N ALA A 148 1.76 -10.07 4.06
CA ALA A 148 1.72 -10.05 5.52
C ALA A 148 1.52 -8.64 6.09
N TYR A 149 1.03 -8.57 7.32
CA TYR A 149 1.08 -7.38 8.14
C TYR A 149 2.38 -7.35 8.93
N LEU A 150 2.91 -6.15 9.12
CA LEU A 150 3.98 -5.90 10.09
C LEU A 150 3.33 -5.66 11.46
N SER A 151 3.98 -6.15 12.51
CA SER A 151 3.61 -5.92 13.90
C SER A 151 4.79 -5.34 14.69
N LYS A 152 4.61 -5.06 15.98
CA LYS A 152 5.69 -4.58 16.86
C LYS A 152 6.76 -5.65 17.10
N GLU A 153 6.39 -6.92 16.92
CA GLU A 153 7.23 -8.10 17.11
C GLU A 153 7.99 -8.49 15.84
N THR A 154 7.61 -7.94 14.67
CA THR A 154 8.28 -8.23 13.41
C THR A 154 9.72 -7.72 13.44
N LYS A 155 10.69 -8.61 13.16
CA LYS A 155 12.10 -8.23 13.04
C LYS A 155 12.34 -7.49 11.73
N ILE A 156 12.74 -6.22 11.83
CA ILE A 156 12.99 -5.37 10.67
C ILE A 156 14.48 -5.32 10.35
N TRP A 157 14.82 -5.61 9.09
CA TRP A 157 16.17 -5.48 8.55
C TRP A 157 16.19 -4.35 7.52
N ILE A 158 17.01 -3.33 7.76
CA ILE A 158 17.19 -2.23 6.81
C ILE A 158 18.28 -2.60 5.82
N ARG A 159 18.00 -2.45 4.51
CA ARG A 159 18.91 -2.82 3.41
C ARG A 159 18.94 -1.79 2.31
#